data_AF-A0A382LMM9-F1
#
_entry.id   AF-A0A382LMM9-F1
#
_cell.length_a   1.000
_cell.length_b   1.000
_cell.length_c   1.000
_cell.angle_alpha   90.00
_cell.angle_beta   90.00
_cell.angle_gamma   90.00
#
_symmetry.space_group_name_H-M   'P 1'
#
loop_
_entity.id
_entity.type
_entity.pdbx_description
1 polymer ?
#
loop_
_entity_poly.entity_id
_entity_poly.type
_entity_poly.pdbx_seq_one_letter_code
_entity_poly.pdbx_strand_id
1 'polypeptide(L)'
;MSYCLKDTQGEELDRADADKPLDYLHGGGNIVPGLENALEGLNVGDKKEVTVKPEDGYGEILTDLKMEIERKAFPTDQKIAPGMQFMAELSDGKKHPFN
;
A
#
# COMPACT_ATOMS: atom_id res chain seq x y z
N MET A 1 10.13 12.71 -9.06
CA MET A 1 10.96 12.05 -8.02
C MET A 1 11.13 10.58 -8.38
N SER A 2 12.33 10.02 -8.23
CA SER A 2 12.54 8.56 -8.29
C SER A 2 12.54 7.97 -6.89
N TYR A 3 11.92 6.80 -6.68
CA TYR A 3 11.96 6.08 -5.41
C TYR A 3 11.86 4.57 -5.62
N CYS A 4 12.24 3.82 -4.59
CA CYS A 4 12.02 2.38 -4.48
C CYS A 4 11.45 2.13 -3.08
N LEU A 5 10.25 1.56 -3.04
CA LEU A 5 9.58 1.16 -1.81
C LEU A 5 9.83 -0.33 -1.58
N LYS A 6 10.27 -0.66 -0.36
CA LYS A 6 10.47 -2.03 0.07
C LYS A 6 9.76 -2.28 1.39
N ASP A 7 9.40 -3.54 1.62
CA ASP A 7 8.96 -4.00 2.92
C ASP A 7 10.16 -4.22 3.88
N THR A 8 9.87 -4.67 5.11
CA THR A 8 10.90 -4.95 6.12
C THR A 8 11.76 -6.18 5.81
N GLN A 9 11.34 -7.03 4.87
CA GLN A 9 12.09 -8.18 4.37
C GLN A 9 12.95 -7.82 3.15
N GLY A 10 12.84 -6.59 2.65
CA GLY A 10 13.56 -6.11 1.47
C GLY A 10 12.88 -6.46 0.14
N GLU A 11 11.66 -6.99 0.16
CA GLU A 11 10.84 -7.19 -1.03
C GLU A 11 10.41 -5.85 -1.60
N GLU A 12 10.62 -5.64 -2.90
CA GLU A 12 10.21 -4.42 -3.57
C GLU A 12 8.70 -4.43 -3.80
N LEU A 13 8.03 -3.43 -3.24
CA LEU A 13 6.58 -3.26 -3.35
C LEU A 13 6.22 -2.31 -4.49
N ASP A 14 7.04 -1.28 -4.71
CA ASP A 14 6.77 -0.24 -5.71
C ASP A 14 8.06 0.51 -6.10
N ARG A 15 8.05 1.13 -7.28
CA ARG A 15 9.19 1.89 -7.81
C ARG A 15 8.75 2.95 -8.81
N ALA A 16 9.39 4.12 -8.72
CA ALA A 16 9.45 5.10 -9.80
C ALA A 16 10.90 5.33 -10.20
N ASP A 17 11.23 5.02 -11.46
CA ASP A 17 12.55 5.22 -12.02
C ASP A 17 12.75 6.65 -12.55
N ALA A 18 13.98 6.99 -12.93
CA ALA A 18 14.33 8.35 -13.39
C ALA A 18 13.72 8.68 -14.77
N ASP A 19 13.41 7.69 -15.58
CA ASP A 19 12.75 7.82 -16.89
C ASP A 19 11.23 8.00 -16.76
N LYS A 20 10.64 7.49 -15.68
CA LYS A 20 9.23 7.70 -15.33
C LYS A 20 9.10 8.15 -13.87
N PRO A 21 9.51 9.39 -13.55
CA PRO A 21 9.48 9.89 -12.19
C PRO A 21 8.03 10.02 -11.69
N LEU A 22 7.85 9.85 -10.38
CA LEU A 22 6.62 10.22 -9.72
C LEU A 22 6.56 11.75 -9.57
N ASP A 23 5.56 12.36 -10.18
CA ASP A 23 5.17 13.73 -9.89
C ASP A 23 4.31 13.75 -8.63
N TYR A 24 4.72 14.53 -7.64
CA TYR A 24 3.96 14.71 -6.41
C TYR A 24 3.91 16.20 -6.06
N LEU A 25 2.84 16.59 -5.38
CA LEU A 25 2.67 17.93 -4.82
C LEU A 25 2.79 17.82 -3.30
N HIS A 26 3.81 18.48 -2.74
CA HIS A 26 4.02 18.52 -1.30
C HIS A 26 2.86 19.24 -0.60
N GLY A 27 2.34 18.66 0.50
CA GLY A 27 1.15 19.13 1.20
C GLY A 27 -0.17 18.74 0.51
N GLY A 28 -0.10 18.02 -0.61
CA GLY A 28 -1.28 17.57 -1.37
C GLY A 28 -1.87 16.24 -0.86
N GLY A 29 -1.19 15.56 0.07
CA GLY A 29 -1.65 14.26 0.61
C GLY A 29 -1.69 13.13 -0.43
N ASN A 30 -0.91 13.24 -1.50
CA ASN A 30 -0.86 12.25 -2.59
C ASN A 30 0.07 11.07 -2.28
N ILE A 31 0.94 11.21 -1.29
CA ILE A 31 1.89 10.21 -0.82
C ILE A 31 1.76 10.07 0.69
N VAL A 32 2.30 8.98 1.24
CA VAL A 32 2.24 8.72 2.68
C VAL A 32 2.95 9.84 3.48
N PRO A 33 2.39 10.29 4.61
CA PRO A 33 2.94 11.41 5.40
C PRO A 33 4.41 11.25 5.78
N GLY A 34 4.83 10.03 6.12
CA GLY A 34 6.22 9.75 6.51
C GLY A 34 7.22 9.97 5.38
N LEU A 35 6.81 9.69 4.13
CA LEU A 35 7.64 9.98 2.96
C LEU A 35 7.64 11.49 2.67
N GLU A 36 6.49 12.15 2.73
CA GLU A 36 6.39 13.60 2.50
C GLU A 36 7.27 14.39 3.49
N ASN A 37 7.18 14.07 4.79
CA ASN A 37 8.01 14.67 5.83
C ASN A 37 9.51 14.39 5.63
N ALA A 38 9.86 13.21 5.11
CA ALA A 38 11.25 12.85 4.86
C ALA A 38 11.89 13.65 3.72
N LEU A 39 11.07 14.10 2.77
CA LEU A 39 11.47 14.92 1.61
C LEU A 39 11.61 16.41 1.95
N GLU A 40 11.00 16.86 3.04
CA GLU A 40 11.07 18.26 3.47
C GLU A 40 12.52 18.71 3.68
N GLY A 41 12.87 19.84 3.08
CA GLY A 41 14.22 20.42 3.16
C GLY A 41 15.30 19.72 2.31
N LEU A 42 14.97 18.67 1.54
CA LEU A 42 15.90 18.08 0.59
C LEU A 42 16.05 18.94 -0.66
N ASN A 43 17.25 18.91 -1.25
CA ASN A 43 17.57 19.61 -2.48
C ASN A 43 17.53 18.66 -3.68
N VAL A 44 17.47 19.22 -4.88
CA VAL A 44 17.53 18.46 -6.13
C VAL A 44 18.87 17.70 -6.20
N GLY A 45 18.77 16.38 -6.39
CA GLY A 45 19.92 15.48 -6.47
C GLY A 45 20.24 14.75 -5.16
N ASP A 46 19.65 15.18 -4.04
CA ASP A 46 19.81 14.48 -2.77
C ASP A 46 19.20 13.07 -2.84
N LYS A 47 19.84 12.14 -2.13
CA LYS A 47 19.36 10.77 -1.96
C LYS A 47 19.25 10.47 -0.48
N LYS A 48 18.15 9.85 -0.09
CA LYS A 48 17.87 9.51 1.30
C LYS A 48 17.12 8.18 1.36
N GLU A 49 17.54 7.34 2.29
CA GLU A 49 16.80 6.15 2.68
C GLU A 49 16.05 6.47 3.97
N VAL A 50 14.76 6.15 4.00
CA VAL A 50 13.89 6.42 5.15
C VAL A 50 13.07 5.20 5.50
N THR A 51 12.98 4.91 6.80
CA THR A 51 12.04 3.94 7.34
C THR A 51 10.78 4.69 7.74
N VAL A 52 9.67 4.39 7.06
CA VAL A 52 8.35 4.94 7.40
C VAL A 52 7.62 3.93 8.28
N LYS A 53 7.19 4.37 9.46
CA LYS A 53 6.37 3.53 10.35
C LYS A 53 4.97 3.33 9.76
N PRO A 54 4.25 2.27 10.13
CA PRO A 54 2.89 2.04 9.64
C PRO A 54 1.95 3.24 9.90
N GLU A 55 2.01 3.84 11.09
CA GLU A 55 1.23 5.02 11.48
C GLU A 55 1.39 6.23 10.56
N ASP A 56 2.58 6.43 9.98
CA ASP A 56 2.91 7.50 9.03
C ASP A 56 2.88 7.02 7.57
N GLY A 57 2.59 5.75 7.36
CA GLY A 57 2.63 5.04 6.10
C GLY A 57 1.23 4.67 5.63
N TYR A 58 0.98 3.37 5.55
CA TYR A 58 -0.30 2.79 5.11
C TYR A 58 -1.25 2.43 6.25
N GLY A 59 -0.91 2.84 7.48
CA GLY A 59 -1.65 2.50 8.69
C GLY A 59 -1.22 1.17 9.30
N GLU A 60 -1.69 0.94 10.52
CA GLU A 60 -1.52 -0.33 11.22
C GLU A 60 -2.35 -1.44 10.58
N ILE A 61 -1.94 -2.69 10.79
CA ILE A 61 -2.74 -3.84 10.38
C ILE A 61 -4.05 -3.81 11.16
N LEU A 62 -5.14 -3.59 10.44
CA LEU A 62 -6.49 -3.68 11.00
C LEU A 62 -6.90 -5.14 11.04
N THR A 63 -6.75 -5.78 12.21
CA THR A 63 -7.16 -7.18 12.43
C THR A 63 -8.63 -7.41 12.12
N ASP A 64 -9.46 -6.39 12.30
CA ASP A 64 -10.90 -6.43 12.06
C ASP A 64 -11.25 -6.53 10.56
N LEU A 65 -10.28 -6.25 9.68
CA LEU A 65 -10.40 -6.48 8.23
C LEU A 65 -10.01 -7.91 7.83
N LYS A 66 -9.64 -8.78 8.77
CA LYS A 66 -9.52 -10.22 8.52
C LYS A 66 -10.86 -10.88 8.78
N MET A 67 -11.45 -11.46 7.73
CA MET A 67 -12.70 -12.20 7.83
C MET A 67 -12.49 -13.67 7.56
N GLU A 68 -12.98 -14.50 8.47
CA GLU A 68 -13.15 -15.92 8.23
C GLU A 68 -14.52 -16.15 7.60
N ILE A 69 -14.53 -16.63 6.36
CA ILE A 69 -15.76 -16.91 5.62
C ILE A 69 -15.81 -18.41 5.34
N GLU A 70 -16.95 -19.03 5.59
CA GLU A 70 -17.15 -20.43 5.25
C GLU A 70 -17.06 -20.66 3.73
N ARG A 71 -16.38 -21.74 3.31
CA ARG A 71 -16.24 -22.10 1.87
C ARG A 71 -17.57 -22.13 1.12
N LYS A 72 -18.68 -22.46 1.80
CA LYS A 72 -20.04 -22.50 1.23
C LYS A 72 -20.55 -21.13 0.76
N ALA A 73 -19.99 -20.03 1.25
CA ALA A 73 -20.34 -18.68 0.81
C ALA A 73 -19.80 -18.36 -0.60
N PHE A 74 -18.79 -19.11 -1.05
CA PHE A 74 -18.27 -19.01 -2.41
C PHE A 74 -18.98 -20.02 -3.32
N PRO A 75 -19.16 -19.70 -4.62
CA PRO A 75 -19.68 -20.65 -5.59
C PRO A 75 -18.92 -21.98 -5.59
N THR A 76 -19.61 -23.10 -5.75
CA THR A 76 -19.03 -24.45 -5.68
C THR A 76 -18.09 -24.75 -6.85
N ASP A 77 -18.28 -24.08 -7.98
CA ASP A 77 -17.45 -24.12 -9.17
C ASP A 77 -16.20 -23.23 -9.08
N GLN A 78 -16.16 -22.28 -8.14
CA GLN A 78 -15.02 -21.39 -7.95
C GLN A 78 -13.84 -22.14 -7.30
N LYS A 79 -12.71 -22.24 -7.99
CA LYS A 79 -11.45 -22.67 -7.34
C LYS A 79 -10.91 -21.50 -6.50
N ILE A 80 -10.61 -21.77 -5.24
CA ILE A 80 -10.01 -20.82 -4.30
C ILE A 80 -8.56 -21.28 -4.07
N ALA A 81 -7.63 -20.34 -4.16
CA ALA A 81 -6.22 -20.59 -3.91
C ALA A 81 -5.65 -19.48 -2.99
N PRO A 82 -4.60 -19.76 -2.20
CA PRO A 82 -3.91 -18.74 -1.42
C PRO A 82 -3.44 -17.57 -2.30
N GLY A 83 -3.65 -16.34 -1.83
CA GLY A 83 -3.30 -15.11 -2.56
C GLY A 83 -4.28 -14.72 -3.67
N MET A 84 -5.36 -15.47 -3.86
CA MET A 84 -6.42 -15.08 -4.80
C MET A 84 -7.20 -13.89 -4.25
N GLN A 85 -7.28 -12.82 -5.04
CA GLN A 85 -7.99 -11.62 -4.63
C GLN A 85 -9.50 -11.73 -4.88
N PHE A 86 -10.30 -11.37 -3.89
CA PHE A 86 -11.75 -11.30 -3.91
C PHE A 86 -12.23 -9.89 -3.61
N MET A 87 -13.39 -9.52 -4.12
CA MET A 87 -14.06 -8.25 -3.78
C MET A 87 -15.30 -8.58 -2.94
N ALA A 88 -15.38 -8.06 -1.72
CA ALA A 88 -16.58 -8.16 -0.90
C ALA A 88 -17.16 -6.78 -0.62
N GLU A 89 -18.48 -6.67 -0.64
CA GLU A 89 -19.18 -5.45 -0.24
C GLU A 89 -19.36 -5.49 1.29
N LEU A 90 -18.76 -4.52 1.99
CA LEU A 90 -18.91 -4.40 3.44
C LEU A 90 -20.13 -3.55 3.80
N SER A 91 -20.45 -3.50 5.09
CA SER A 91 -21.58 -2.75 5.67
C SER A 91 -21.56 -1.24 5.35
N ASP A 92 -20.41 -0.70 4.92
CA ASP A 92 -20.23 0.68 4.49
C ASP A 92 -20.69 0.92 3.03
N GLY A 93 -21.18 -0.12 2.34
CA GLY A 93 -21.63 -0.08 0.96
C GLY A 93 -20.48 0.02 -0.06
N LYS A 94 -19.22 -0.13 0.38
CA LYS A 94 -18.05 -0.12 -0.49
C LYS A 94 -17.57 -1.54 -0.74
N LYS A 95 -17.02 -1.75 -1.93
CA LYS A 95 -16.33 -2.99 -2.27
C LYS A 95 -14.89 -2.90 -1.80
N HIS A 96 -14.50 -3.84 -0.95
CA HIS A 96 -13.15 -3.95 -0.41
C HIS A 96 -12.47 -5.18 -1.02
N PRO A 97 -11.21 -5.06 -1.47
CA PRO A 97 -10.40 -6.20 -1.88
C PRO A 97 -9.92 -7.00 -0.66
N PHE A 98 -9.94 -8.32 -0.79
CA PHE A 98 -9.40 -9.30 0.16
C PHE A 98 -8.52 -10.29 -0.59
N ASN A 99 -7.54 -10.89 0.08
CA ASN A 99 -6.55 -11.79 -0.51
C ASN A 99 -6.12 -12.87 0.48
#